data_AF-A0A2K3N103-F1
#
_entry.id   AF-A0A2K3N103-F1
#
_cell.length_a   1.000
_cell.length_b   1.000
_cell.length_c   1.000
_cell.angle_alpha   90.00
_cell.angle_beta   90.00
_cell.angle_gamma   90.00
#
_symmetry.space_group_name_H-M   'P 1'
#
loop_
_entity.id
_entity.type
_entity.pdbx_description
1 polymer ?
#
loop_
_entity_poly.entity_id
_entity_poly.type
_entity_poly.pdbx_seq_one_letter_code
_entity_poly.pdbx_strand_id
1 'polypeptide(L)'
;MGTMESLKFLVSSRYIRDLATLVVAYGISINLVEVTWKSKLKAQFPSPNEYSSFMGDFSTATGIATFIMMLLSQYIFDKYGWGVAAKITPTVLLLTGVGFFSLLLFGGPIAPGLAAIGMTPLLAAVYVGAMQNIFSKSAKYSLFDPCKEMAYIPLDEDTKVKGKAAIDVVCNPLGKSGGALIQQFMILTFGSLANSTPYLGGVLLVIVLAWLGAAKSLDTQFTALRKEEELEKEMERAAAVKIPVVSENDGGNGSFSSDSSVSPSEASSRNN
;
A
#
# COMPACT_ATOMS: atom_id res chain seq x y z
N MET A 1 6.68 -7.30 -19.83
CA MET A 1 6.10 -6.00 -20.19
C MET A 1 7.21 -4.99 -20.33
N GLY A 2 7.30 -4.32 -21.48
CA GLY A 2 8.17 -3.15 -21.61
C GLY A 2 7.66 -1.99 -20.73
N THR A 3 8.52 -1.05 -20.34
CA THR A 3 8.15 0.11 -19.50
C THR A 3 6.98 0.92 -20.07
N MET A 4 6.90 1.02 -21.40
CA MET A 4 5.83 1.71 -22.12
C MET A 4 4.49 0.96 -22.10
N GLU A 5 4.52 -0.37 -22.05
CA GLU A 5 3.32 -1.21 -21.87
C GLU A 5 2.81 -1.13 -20.43
N SER A 6 3.73 -1.13 -19.45
CA SER A 6 3.39 -0.91 -18.05
C SER A 6 2.74 0.46 -17.84
N LEU A 7 3.26 1.53 -18.45
CA LEU A 7 2.65 2.86 -18.38
C LEU A 7 1.26 2.91 -19.02
N LYS A 8 1.07 2.30 -20.20
CA LYS A 8 -0.26 2.20 -20.82
C LYS A 8 -1.25 1.43 -19.93
N PHE A 9 -0.80 0.36 -19.29
CA PHE A 9 -1.60 -0.42 -18.35
C PHE A 9 -1.95 0.37 -17.08
N LEU A 10 -1.04 1.16 -16.53
CA LEU A 10 -1.32 2.00 -15.36
C LEU A 10 -2.41 3.05 -15.61
N VAL A 11 -2.53 3.52 -16.86
CA VAL A 11 -3.51 4.55 -17.25
C VAL A 11 -4.86 3.94 -17.64
N SER A 12 -4.93 2.62 -17.91
CA SER A 12 -6.16 1.98 -18.42
C SER A 12 -7.23 1.80 -17.34
N SER A 13 -6.85 1.52 -16.10
CA SER A 13 -7.79 1.32 -14.99
C SER A 13 -7.68 2.46 -13.97
N ARG A 14 -8.83 3.04 -13.63
CA ARG A 14 -8.93 4.06 -12.57
C ARG A 14 -8.37 3.54 -11.24
N TYR A 15 -8.62 2.27 -10.93
CA TYR A 15 -8.17 1.63 -9.70
C TYR A 15 -6.65 1.55 -9.62
N ILE A 16 -6.01 1.06 -10.69
CA ILE A 16 -4.55 0.94 -10.78
C ILE A 16 -3.89 2.32 -10.80
N ARG A 17 -4.50 3.31 -11.47
CA ARG A 17 -4.02 4.69 -11.47
C ARG A 17 -4.04 5.32 -10.07
N ASP A 18 -5.12 5.11 -9.32
CA ASP A 18 -5.20 5.63 -7.95
C ASP A 18 -4.14 4.95 -7.07
N LEU A 19 -3.98 3.62 -7.17
CA LEU A 19 -2.93 2.88 -6.45
C LEU A 19 -1.50 3.33 -6.85
N ALA A 20 -1.25 3.58 -8.13
CA ALA A 20 -0.01 4.15 -8.62
C ALA A 20 0.23 5.55 -8.04
N THR A 21 -0.82 6.38 -7.97
CA THR A 21 -0.76 7.72 -7.37
C THR A 21 -0.38 7.65 -5.90
N LEU A 22 -0.95 6.72 -5.13
CA LEU A 22 -0.58 6.48 -3.73
C LEU A 22 0.93 6.23 -3.59
N VAL A 23 1.47 5.32 -4.41
CA VAL A 23 2.88 4.91 -4.35
C VAL A 23 3.84 6.01 -4.78
N VAL A 24 3.54 6.67 -5.91
CA VAL A 24 4.34 7.79 -6.42
C VAL A 24 4.30 8.96 -5.44
N ALA A 25 3.13 9.31 -4.91
CA ALA A 25 2.99 10.43 -3.98
C ALA A 25 3.74 10.20 -2.67
N TYR A 26 3.69 8.99 -2.10
CA TYR A 26 4.54 8.64 -0.96
C TYR A 26 6.02 8.80 -1.29
N GLY A 27 6.47 8.21 -2.42
CA GLY A 27 7.87 8.23 -2.84
C GLY A 27 8.42 9.65 -3.03
N ILE A 28 7.63 10.53 -3.65
CA ILE A 28 8.00 11.95 -3.80
C ILE A 28 8.04 12.62 -2.43
N SER A 29 6.96 12.49 -1.66
CA SER A 29 6.79 13.18 -0.37
C SER A 29 7.91 12.85 0.62
N ILE A 30 8.23 11.57 0.78
CA ILE A 30 9.30 11.15 1.71
C ILE A 30 10.66 11.62 1.22
N ASN A 31 10.92 11.60 -0.08
CA ASN A 31 12.19 12.08 -0.63
C ASN A 31 12.36 13.59 -0.40
N LEU A 32 11.30 14.38 -0.64
CA LEU A 32 11.32 15.82 -0.41
C LEU A 32 11.69 16.16 1.04
N VAL A 33 11.05 15.48 2.00
CA VAL A 33 11.32 15.73 3.43
C VAL A 33 12.69 15.20 3.84
N GLU A 34 13.05 13.97 3.46
CA GLU A 34 14.28 13.31 3.89
C GLU A 34 15.53 14.06 3.42
N VAL A 35 15.55 14.56 2.19
CA VAL A 35 16.70 15.34 1.68
C VAL A 35 16.80 16.69 2.38
N THR A 36 15.67 17.38 2.57
CA THR A 36 15.63 18.66 3.29
C THR A 36 16.13 18.50 4.72
N TRP A 37 15.68 17.43 5.40
CA TRP A 37 16.11 17.08 6.74
C TRP A 37 17.59 16.71 6.81
N LYS A 38 18.10 15.87 5.90
CA LYS A 38 19.53 15.53 5.84
C LYS A 38 20.43 16.75 5.66
N SER A 39 19.98 17.78 4.94
CA SER A 39 20.71 19.05 4.85
C SER A 39 20.84 19.73 6.21
N LYS A 40 19.78 19.73 7.03
CA LYS A 40 19.81 20.29 8.39
C LYS A 40 20.63 19.44 9.34
N LEU A 41 20.53 18.11 9.22
CA LEU A 41 21.33 17.18 9.99
C LEU A 41 22.83 17.40 9.75
N LYS A 42 23.26 17.55 8.48
CA LYS A 42 24.65 17.88 8.13
C LYS A 42 25.10 19.25 8.63
N ALA A 43 24.20 20.23 8.66
CA ALA A 43 24.51 21.56 9.21
C ALA A 43 24.70 21.52 10.73
N GLN A 44 23.96 20.66 11.44
CA GLN A 44 24.04 20.50 12.90
C GLN A 44 25.19 19.61 13.35
N PHE A 45 25.48 18.53 12.60
CA PHE A 45 26.56 17.59 12.87
C PHE A 45 27.51 17.49 11.66
N PRO A 46 28.44 18.45 11.49
CA PRO A 46 29.42 18.41 10.39
C PRO A 46 30.45 17.29 10.56
N SER A 47 30.68 16.84 11.79
CA SER A 47 31.58 15.73 12.10
C SER A 47 30.98 14.40 11.59
N PRO A 48 31.70 13.64 10.75
CA PRO A 48 31.21 12.34 10.26
C PRO A 48 30.88 11.36 11.39
N ASN A 49 31.59 11.43 12.51
CA ASN A 49 31.36 10.54 13.66
C ASN A 49 30.01 10.85 14.34
N GLU A 50 29.73 12.12 14.62
CA GLU A 50 28.47 12.55 15.24
C GLU A 50 27.28 12.31 14.32
N TYR A 51 27.45 12.62 13.02
CA TYR A 51 26.45 12.33 12.00
C TYR A 51 26.12 10.83 11.95
N SER A 52 27.16 9.97 11.97
CA SER A 52 26.98 8.52 11.91
C SER A 52 26.34 7.98 13.19
N SER A 53 26.74 8.48 14.36
CA SER A 53 26.12 8.14 15.65
C SER A 53 24.62 8.46 15.64
N PHE A 54 24.27 9.70 15.25
CA PHE A 54 22.88 10.11 15.16
C PHE A 54 22.09 9.25 14.17
N MET A 55 22.68 8.93 13.00
CA MET A 55 22.04 8.05 12.01
C MET A 55 21.83 6.62 12.53
N GLY A 56 22.72 6.14 13.41
CA GLY A 56 22.55 4.88 14.13
C GLY A 56 21.33 4.91 15.05
N ASP A 57 21.24 5.93 15.92
CA ASP A 57 20.11 6.12 16.84
C ASP A 57 18.79 6.31 16.08
N PHE A 58 18.81 7.11 15.02
CA PHE A 58 17.68 7.31 14.12
C PHE A 58 17.19 6.00 13.50
N SER A 59 18.11 5.13 13.06
CA SER A 59 17.76 3.83 12.48
C SER A 59 17.17 2.89 13.52
N THR A 60 17.75 2.85 14.72
CA THR A 60 17.22 2.06 15.86
C THR A 60 15.83 2.53 16.25
N ALA A 61 15.62 3.84 16.42
CA ALA A 61 14.32 4.41 16.73
C ALA A 61 13.29 4.14 15.63
N THR A 62 13.70 4.21 14.35
CA THR A 62 12.84 3.82 13.22
C THR A 62 12.42 2.36 13.32
N GLY A 63 13.34 1.45 13.66
CA GLY A 63 13.03 0.03 13.85
C GLY A 63 12.03 -0.21 14.96
N ILE A 64 12.26 0.39 16.14
CA ILE A 64 11.37 0.28 17.31
C ILE A 64 9.98 0.85 16.99
N ALA A 65 9.91 2.06 16.43
CA ALA A 65 8.65 2.69 16.07
C ALA A 65 7.88 1.88 15.02
N THR A 66 8.59 1.28 14.06
CA THR A 66 7.98 0.42 13.04
C THR A 66 7.40 -0.83 13.67
N PHE A 67 8.14 -1.48 14.58
CA PHE A 67 7.64 -2.66 15.30
C PHE A 67 6.36 -2.35 16.10
N ILE A 68 6.36 -1.26 16.88
CA ILE A 68 5.18 -0.83 17.64
C ILE A 68 4.01 -0.55 16.70
N MET A 69 4.26 0.16 15.60
CA MET A 69 3.23 0.46 14.61
C MET A 69 2.69 -0.77 13.89
N MET A 70 3.50 -1.83 13.69
CA MET A 70 3.04 -3.10 13.13
C MET A 70 2.08 -3.83 14.07
N LEU A 71 2.27 -3.74 15.38
CA LEU A 71 1.31 -4.28 16.35
C LEU A 71 0.02 -3.45 16.36
N LEU A 72 0.14 -2.11 16.32
CA LEU A 72 -1.01 -1.22 16.26
C LEU A 72 -1.79 -1.34 14.94
N SER A 73 -1.12 -1.65 13.83
CA SER A 73 -1.78 -1.74 12.53
C SER A 73 -2.77 -2.89 12.47
N GLN A 74 -2.50 -4.02 13.13
CA GLN A 74 -3.47 -5.12 13.27
C GLN A 74 -4.79 -4.63 13.88
N TYR A 75 -4.71 -3.94 15.01
CA TYR A 75 -5.89 -3.32 15.64
C TYR A 75 -6.60 -2.31 14.74
N ILE A 76 -5.84 -1.53 13.97
CA ILE A 76 -6.40 -0.54 13.05
C ILE A 76 -7.18 -1.23 11.92
N PHE A 77 -6.60 -2.26 11.31
CA PHE A 77 -7.25 -3.02 10.25
C PHE A 77 -8.52 -3.71 10.75
N ASP A 78 -8.46 -4.34 11.93
CA ASP A 78 -9.59 -5.08 12.49
C ASP A 78 -10.76 -4.17 12.91
N LYS A 79 -10.47 -3.00 13.50
CA LYS A 79 -11.51 -2.13 14.07
C LYS A 79 -12.01 -1.04 13.11
N TYR A 80 -11.11 -0.47 12.30
CA TYR A 80 -11.42 0.70 11.46
C TYR A 80 -11.40 0.40 9.96
N GLY A 81 -10.87 -0.75 9.56
CA GLY A 81 -10.88 -1.22 8.17
C GLY A 81 -9.85 -0.55 7.26
N TRP A 82 -9.87 -1.00 5.99
CA TRP A 82 -8.88 -0.63 4.98
C TRP A 82 -8.86 0.87 4.66
N GLY A 83 -10.03 1.50 4.54
CA GLY A 83 -10.16 2.91 4.15
C GLY A 83 -9.56 3.90 5.13
N VAL A 84 -9.61 3.60 6.43
CA VAL A 84 -8.96 4.41 7.47
C VAL A 84 -7.45 4.15 7.44
N ALA A 85 -7.03 2.88 7.40
CA ALA A 85 -5.62 2.51 7.33
C ALA A 85 -4.88 3.18 6.16
N ALA A 86 -5.49 3.20 4.97
CA ALA A 86 -4.92 3.80 3.76
C ALA A 86 -4.71 5.33 3.86
N LYS A 87 -5.49 6.01 4.72
CA LYS A 87 -5.41 7.47 4.92
C LYS A 87 -4.46 7.87 6.05
N ILE A 88 -4.07 6.95 6.94
CA ILE A 88 -3.20 7.26 8.07
C ILE A 88 -1.83 7.70 7.59
N THR A 89 -1.18 6.96 6.69
CA THR A 89 0.17 7.30 6.21
C THR A 89 0.26 8.69 5.57
N PRO A 90 -0.60 9.08 4.61
CA PRO A 90 -0.59 10.46 4.10
C PRO A 90 -0.90 11.51 5.17
N THR A 91 -1.77 11.20 6.14
CA THR A 91 -2.11 12.13 7.23
C THR A 91 -0.94 12.32 8.19
N VAL A 92 -0.26 11.25 8.58
CA VAL A 92 0.95 11.30 9.42
C VAL A 92 2.02 12.12 8.71
N LEU A 93 2.24 11.87 7.42
CA LEU A 93 3.21 12.63 6.64
C LEU A 93 2.80 14.11 6.55
N LEU A 94 1.51 14.42 6.35
CA LEU A 94 1.01 15.80 6.31
C LEU A 94 1.27 16.53 7.63
N LEU A 95 0.81 15.97 8.76
CA LEU A 95 0.89 16.61 10.07
C LEU A 95 2.34 16.84 10.49
N THR A 96 3.15 15.78 10.39
CA THR A 96 4.56 15.86 10.75
C THR A 96 5.36 16.71 9.77
N GLY A 97 5.03 16.66 8.47
CA GLY A 97 5.63 17.47 7.42
C GLY A 97 5.32 18.96 7.59
N VAL A 98 4.07 19.32 7.86
CA VAL A 98 3.66 20.69 8.20
C VAL A 98 4.40 21.17 9.44
N GLY A 99 4.50 20.35 10.49
CA GLY A 99 5.29 20.70 11.68
C GLY A 99 6.76 20.98 11.34
N PHE A 100 7.39 20.11 10.56
CA PHE A 100 8.79 20.26 10.13
C PHE A 100 9.00 21.51 9.26
N PHE A 101 8.22 21.70 8.20
CA PHE A 101 8.37 22.85 7.31
C PHE A 101 7.98 24.17 8.00
N SER A 102 6.98 24.17 8.89
CA SER A 102 6.64 25.36 9.68
C SER A 102 7.80 25.77 10.58
N LEU A 103 8.47 24.82 11.22
CA LEU A 103 9.65 25.10 12.03
C LEU A 103 10.82 25.64 11.17
N LEU A 104 10.98 25.16 9.94
CA LEU A 104 12.00 25.67 9.02
C LEU A 104 11.72 27.10 8.54
N LEU A 105 10.46 27.43 8.28
CA LEU A 105 10.07 28.74 7.73
C LEU A 105 9.91 29.80 8.82
N PHE A 106 9.44 29.40 10.00
CA PHE A 106 9.14 30.30 11.12
C PHE A 106 10.06 30.08 12.33
N GLY A 107 11.26 29.51 12.11
CA GLY A 107 12.21 29.23 13.18
C GLY A 107 12.70 30.49 13.93
N GLY A 108 12.74 31.65 13.27
CA GLY A 108 13.11 32.93 13.89
C GLY A 108 12.16 33.35 15.01
N PRO A 109 10.86 33.52 14.74
CA PRO A 109 9.86 33.83 15.76
C PRO A 109 9.78 32.83 16.92
N ILE A 110 10.08 31.55 16.68
CA ILE A 110 9.97 30.46 17.67
C ILE A 110 11.27 30.33 18.49
N ALA A 111 12.38 30.95 18.06
CA ALA A 111 13.68 30.82 18.70
C ALA A 111 13.72 31.18 20.20
N PRO A 112 13.04 32.24 20.69
CA PRO A 112 13.05 32.55 22.13
C PRO A 112 12.39 31.46 22.98
N GLY A 113 11.31 30.84 22.48
CA GLY A 113 10.62 29.75 23.18
C GLY A 113 11.44 28.46 23.20
N LEU A 114 12.17 28.16 22.11
CA LEU A 114 13.08 27.01 22.07
C LEU A 114 14.31 27.22 22.95
N ALA A 115 14.83 28.44 23.02
CA ALA A 115 15.94 28.77 23.90
C ALA A 115 15.60 28.55 25.38
N ALA A 116 14.34 28.81 25.78
CA ALA A 116 13.86 28.56 27.15
C ALA A 116 13.92 27.08 27.57
N ILE A 117 13.88 26.15 26.61
CA ILE A 117 14.05 24.71 26.83
C ILE A 117 15.45 24.20 26.43
N GLY A 118 16.40 25.10 26.21
CA GLY A 118 17.79 24.77 25.88
C GLY A 118 18.01 24.25 24.45
N MET A 119 17.10 24.52 23.51
CA MET A 119 17.16 24.01 22.14
C MET A 119 17.38 25.14 21.12
N THR A 120 18.25 24.93 20.15
CA THR A 120 18.39 25.84 19.01
C THR A 120 17.34 25.52 17.94
N PRO A 121 16.91 26.48 17.10
CA PRO A 121 16.01 26.21 15.98
C PRO A 121 16.54 25.13 15.02
N LEU A 122 17.86 25.08 14.83
CA LEU A 122 18.49 24.06 13.99
C LEU A 122 18.39 22.67 14.61
N LEU A 123 18.71 22.53 15.90
CA LEU A 123 18.60 21.26 16.62
C LEU A 123 17.15 20.78 16.70
N ALA A 124 16.21 21.70 16.94
CA ALA A 124 14.78 21.41 16.91
C ALA A 124 14.35 20.89 15.53
N ALA A 125 14.81 21.52 14.44
CA ALA A 125 14.51 21.08 13.09
C ALA A 125 15.07 19.67 12.80
N VAL A 126 16.25 19.34 13.35
CA VAL A 126 16.82 17.99 13.23
C VAL A 126 15.95 16.96 13.94
N TYR A 127 15.53 17.19 15.19
CA TYR A 127 14.71 16.23 15.92
C TYR A 127 13.27 16.14 15.38
N VAL A 128 12.63 17.26 15.06
CA VAL A 128 11.29 17.26 14.45
C VAL A 128 11.32 16.57 13.08
N GLY A 129 12.33 16.85 12.26
CA GLY A 129 12.52 16.16 10.98
C GLY A 129 12.84 14.68 11.14
N ALA A 130 13.57 14.29 12.19
CA ALA A 130 13.82 12.88 12.52
C ALA A 130 12.51 12.18 12.90
N MET A 131 11.70 12.78 13.79
CA MET A 131 10.38 12.26 14.16
C MET A 131 9.47 12.13 12.94
N GLN A 132 9.42 13.15 12.08
CA GLN A 132 8.68 13.13 10.82
C GLN A 132 9.06 11.90 9.97
N ASN A 133 10.36 11.66 9.79
CA ASN A 133 10.85 10.54 8.97
C ASN A 133 10.57 9.19 9.64
N ILE A 134 10.79 9.07 10.95
CA ILE A 134 10.51 7.86 11.74
C ILE A 134 9.04 7.50 11.59
N PHE A 135 8.12 8.40 11.96
CA PHE A 135 6.69 8.13 11.91
C PHE A 135 6.18 7.85 10.49
N SER A 136 6.69 8.58 9.49
CA SER A 136 6.29 8.35 8.10
C SER A 136 6.74 6.98 7.58
N LYS A 137 7.98 6.57 7.87
CA LYS A 137 8.49 5.25 7.48
C LYS A 137 7.78 4.14 8.23
N SER A 138 7.59 4.29 9.54
CA SER A 138 6.85 3.32 10.35
C SER A 138 5.42 3.15 9.87
N ALA A 139 4.68 4.24 9.62
CA ALA A 139 3.33 4.19 9.04
C ALA A 139 3.32 3.60 7.63
N LYS A 140 4.38 3.81 6.83
CA LYS A 140 4.48 3.20 5.51
C LYS A 140 4.61 1.68 5.59
N TYR A 141 5.57 1.18 6.36
CA TYR A 141 5.82 -0.26 6.44
C TYR A 141 4.70 -1.02 7.16
N SER A 142 4.03 -0.39 8.14
CA SER A 142 3.00 -1.05 8.96
C SER A 142 1.58 -0.95 8.42
N LEU A 143 1.25 0.10 7.65
CA LEU A 143 -0.11 0.37 7.17
C LEU A 143 -0.15 0.49 5.65
N PHE A 144 0.66 1.37 5.06
CA PHE A 144 0.62 1.62 3.62
C PHE A 144 0.98 0.40 2.78
N ASP A 145 2.09 -0.27 3.09
CA ASP A 145 2.55 -1.44 2.35
C ASP A 145 1.51 -2.59 2.43
N PRO A 146 0.96 -2.94 3.61
CA PRO A 146 -0.17 -3.87 3.70
C PRO A 146 -1.42 -3.39 2.93
N CYS A 147 -1.80 -2.11 3.03
CA CYS A 147 -2.94 -1.57 2.27
C CYS A 147 -2.73 -1.73 0.76
N LYS A 148 -1.51 -1.48 0.27
CA LYS A 148 -1.13 -1.65 -1.13
C LYS A 148 -1.27 -3.10 -1.56
N GLU A 149 -0.77 -4.05 -0.77
CA GLU A 149 -0.90 -5.49 -1.08
C GLU A 149 -2.36 -5.97 -1.03
N MET A 150 -3.14 -5.50 -0.05
CA MET A 150 -4.57 -5.79 0.07
C MET A 150 -5.38 -5.25 -1.12
N ALA A 151 -4.99 -4.08 -1.65
CA ALA A 151 -5.63 -3.50 -2.82
C ALA A 151 -5.52 -4.38 -4.08
N TYR A 152 -4.55 -5.30 -4.14
CA TYR A 152 -4.45 -6.24 -5.26
C TYR A 152 -5.31 -7.50 -5.11
N ILE A 153 -5.87 -7.77 -3.92
CA ILE A 153 -6.64 -8.99 -3.63
C ILE A 153 -7.89 -9.12 -4.52
N PRO A 154 -8.77 -8.09 -4.63
CA PRO A 154 -10.03 -8.24 -5.36
C PRO A 154 -9.88 -8.08 -6.88
N LEU A 155 -8.65 -8.07 -7.40
CA LEU A 155 -8.39 -7.93 -8.83
C LEU A 155 -8.27 -9.31 -9.48
N ASP A 156 -8.65 -9.41 -10.75
CA ASP A 156 -8.36 -10.59 -11.56
C ASP A 156 -6.85 -10.84 -11.66
N GLU A 157 -6.45 -12.10 -11.81
CA GLU A 157 -5.05 -12.50 -11.75
C GLU A 157 -4.15 -11.80 -12.78
N ASP A 158 -4.66 -11.52 -13.99
CA ASP A 158 -3.90 -10.81 -15.02
C ASP A 158 -3.66 -9.34 -14.61
N THR A 159 -4.71 -8.65 -14.17
CA THR A 159 -4.61 -7.25 -13.70
C THR A 159 -3.73 -7.13 -12.47
N LYS A 160 -3.85 -8.08 -11.53
CA LYS A 160 -3.05 -8.14 -10.30
C LYS A 160 -1.57 -8.28 -10.60
N VAL A 161 -1.18 -9.25 -11.44
CA VAL A 161 0.23 -9.50 -11.78
C VAL A 161 0.81 -8.31 -12.56
N LYS A 162 0.10 -7.81 -13.57
CA LYS A 162 0.55 -6.67 -14.38
C LYS A 162 0.61 -5.38 -13.57
N GLY A 163 -0.39 -5.14 -12.73
CA GLY A 163 -0.48 -3.97 -11.85
C GLY A 163 0.65 -3.95 -10.82
N LYS A 164 0.90 -5.07 -10.15
CA LYS A 164 2.00 -5.19 -9.20
C LYS A 164 3.35 -4.96 -9.87
N ALA A 165 3.59 -5.60 -11.02
CA ALA A 165 4.81 -5.39 -11.79
C ALA A 165 4.98 -3.92 -12.23
N ALA A 166 3.92 -3.29 -12.73
CA ALA A 166 3.98 -1.90 -13.16
C ALA A 166 4.24 -0.94 -12.00
N ILE A 167 3.60 -1.15 -10.84
CA ILE A 167 3.80 -0.30 -9.66
C ILE A 167 5.19 -0.49 -9.07
N ASP A 168 5.65 -1.74 -8.92
CA ASP A 168 6.93 -1.98 -8.27
C ASP A 168 8.13 -1.62 -9.17
N VAL A 169 8.02 -1.78 -10.49
CA VAL A 169 9.09 -1.48 -11.45
C VAL A 169 9.09 -0.01 -11.90
N VAL A 170 7.92 0.62 -12.04
CA VAL A 170 7.82 2.00 -12.56
C VAL A 170 7.52 2.99 -11.46
N CYS A 171 6.42 2.82 -10.73
CA CYS A 171 5.92 3.82 -9.78
C CYS A 171 6.85 4.02 -8.58
N ASN A 172 7.39 2.94 -8.01
CA ASN A 172 8.33 3.03 -6.88
C ASN A 172 9.60 3.84 -7.23
N PRO A 173 10.33 3.52 -8.32
CA PRO A 173 11.45 4.34 -8.76
C PRO A 173 11.04 5.75 -9.17
N LEU A 174 9.91 5.92 -9.87
CA LEU A 174 9.41 7.21 -10.31
C LEU A 174 9.10 8.15 -9.14
N GLY A 175 8.54 7.64 -8.04
CA GLY A 175 8.29 8.43 -6.85
C GLY A 175 9.59 8.97 -6.25
N LYS A 176 10.60 8.10 -6.09
CA LYS A 176 11.89 8.49 -5.51
C LYS A 176 12.68 9.44 -6.41
N SER A 177 12.72 9.18 -7.72
CA SER A 177 13.41 10.04 -8.68
C SER A 177 12.65 11.34 -8.91
N GLY A 178 11.31 11.31 -8.92
CA GLY A 178 10.46 12.49 -9.05
C GLY A 178 10.70 13.51 -7.95
N GLY A 179 10.82 13.07 -6.69
CA GLY A 179 11.19 13.97 -5.59
C GLY A 179 12.56 14.62 -5.77
N ALA A 180 13.56 13.85 -6.20
CA ALA A 180 14.90 14.36 -6.45
C ALA A 180 14.92 15.35 -7.64
N LEU A 181 14.17 15.08 -8.71
CA LEU A 181 14.04 15.96 -9.87
C LEU A 181 13.36 17.28 -9.50
N ILE A 182 12.27 17.23 -8.72
CA ILE A 182 11.60 18.43 -8.20
C ILE A 182 12.58 19.26 -7.38
N GLN A 183 13.33 18.63 -6.47
CA GLN A 183 14.34 19.35 -5.68
C GLN A 183 15.44 19.94 -6.54
N GLN A 184 15.98 19.18 -7.49
CA GLN A 184 17.03 19.64 -8.37
C GLN A 184 16.57 20.85 -9.19
N PHE A 185 15.36 20.78 -9.75
CA PHE A 185 14.76 21.89 -10.48
C PHE A 185 14.62 23.14 -9.61
N MET A 186 14.13 22.98 -8.36
CA MET A 186 13.98 24.09 -7.42
C MET A 186 15.34 24.69 -7.03
N ILE A 187 16.35 23.86 -6.74
CA ILE A 187 17.70 24.33 -6.39
C ILE A 187 18.32 25.10 -7.56
N LEU A 188 18.16 24.62 -8.80
CA LEU A 188 18.66 25.33 -9.98
C LEU A 188 17.96 26.68 -10.19
N THR A 189 16.66 26.76 -9.88
CA THR A 189 15.86 27.97 -10.05
C THR A 189 16.11 29.01 -8.96
N PHE A 190 16.23 28.58 -7.70
CA PHE A 190 16.34 29.45 -6.52
C PHE A 190 17.77 29.54 -5.93
N GLY A 191 18.74 28.86 -6.56
CA GLY A 191 20.16 28.90 -6.25
C GLY A 191 20.59 28.08 -5.02
N SER A 192 19.68 27.75 -4.11
CA SER A 192 20.00 26.94 -2.92
C SER A 192 18.80 26.14 -2.42
N LEU A 193 19.08 25.08 -1.65
CA LEU A 193 18.04 24.30 -0.97
C LEU A 193 17.30 25.11 0.09
N ALA A 194 17.98 26.03 0.77
CA ALA A 194 17.35 26.92 1.76
C ALA A 194 16.30 27.82 1.09
N ASN A 195 16.64 28.46 -0.03
CA ASN A 195 15.70 29.31 -0.78
C ASN A 195 14.56 28.51 -1.42
N SER A 196 14.82 27.23 -1.74
CA SER A 196 13.81 26.32 -2.30
C SER A 196 12.82 25.80 -1.25
N THR A 197 13.19 25.79 0.03
CA THR A 197 12.43 25.18 1.13
C THR A 197 10.94 25.61 1.20
N PRO A 198 10.56 26.90 1.10
CA PRO A 198 9.15 27.29 1.13
C PRO A 198 8.34 26.70 -0.04
N TYR A 199 8.92 26.68 -1.24
CA TYR A 199 8.28 26.11 -2.42
C TYR A 199 8.16 24.58 -2.33
N LEU A 200 9.18 23.92 -1.78
CA LEU A 200 9.14 22.48 -1.52
C LEU A 200 8.02 22.11 -0.52
N GLY A 201 7.81 22.94 0.50
CA GLY A 201 6.68 22.78 1.43
C GLY A 201 5.33 22.92 0.74
N GLY A 202 5.17 23.90 -0.16
CA GLY A 202 3.96 24.07 -0.97
C GLY A 202 3.70 22.89 -1.91
N VAL A 203 4.74 22.43 -2.62
CA VAL A 203 4.65 21.25 -3.50
C VAL A 203 4.30 19.99 -2.71
N LEU A 204 4.93 19.79 -1.55
CA LEU A 204 4.61 18.67 -0.66
C LEU A 204 3.13 18.68 -0.29
N LEU A 205 2.58 19.85 0.09
CA LEU A 205 1.18 19.98 0.45
C LEU A 205 0.25 19.59 -0.70
N VAL A 206 0.53 20.05 -1.93
CA VAL A 206 -0.26 19.68 -3.12
C VAL A 206 -0.21 18.17 -3.37
N ILE A 207 0.97 17.56 -3.29
CA ILE A 207 1.15 16.12 -3.51
C ILE A 207 0.41 15.29 -2.45
N VAL A 208 0.48 15.70 -1.19
CA VAL A 208 -0.19 14.98 -0.10
C VAL A 208 -1.71 15.14 -0.17
N LEU A 209 -2.23 16.29 -0.61
CA LEU A 209 -3.67 16.46 -0.88
C LEU A 209 -4.13 15.57 -2.04
N ALA A 210 -3.34 15.49 -3.12
CA ALA A 210 -3.61 14.56 -4.22
C ALA A 210 -3.60 13.10 -3.74
N TRP A 211 -2.66 12.75 -2.85
CA TRP A 211 -2.58 11.43 -2.24
C TRP A 211 -3.82 11.11 -1.38
N LEU A 212 -4.27 12.04 -0.53
CA LEU A 212 -5.51 11.86 0.25
C LEU A 212 -6.74 11.70 -0.65
N GLY A 213 -6.81 12.48 -1.74
CA GLY A 213 -7.87 12.35 -2.75
C GLY A 213 -7.86 10.97 -3.42
N ALA A 214 -6.69 10.50 -3.84
CA ALA A 214 -6.52 9.17 -4.43
C ALA A 214 -6.86 8.06 -3.41
N ALA A 215 -6.46 8.18 -2.15
CA ALA A 215 -6.78 7.21 -1.11
C ALA A 215 -8.30 7.11 -0.88
N LYS A 216 -9.02 8.24 -0.88
CA LYS A 216 -10.49 8.25 -0.78
C LYS A 216 -11.17 7.66 -2.03
N SER A 217 -10.67 7.97 -3.22
CA SER A 217 -11.17 7.39 -4.48
C SER A 217 -10.95 5.88 -4.52
N LEU A 218 -9.78 5.42 -4.08
CA LEU A 218 -9.42 4.00 -4.04
C LEU A 218 -10.24 3.23 -3.01
N ASP A 219 -10.49 3.81 -1.83
CA ASP A 219 -11.36 3.25 -0.78
C ASP A 219 -12.78 2.95 -1.28
N THR A 220 -13.34 3.88 -2.04
CA THR A 220 -14.68 3.72 -2.64
C THR A 220 -14.70 2.56 -3.65
N GLN A 221 -13.68 2.47 -4.50
CA GLN A 221 -13.57 1.40 -5.51
C GLN A 221 -13.26 0.04 -4.87
N PHE A 222 -12.35 -0.01 -3.88
CA PHE A 222 -11.99 -1.22 -3.16
C PHE A 222 -13.20 -1.81 -2.43
N THR A 223 -13.99 -0.97 -1.77
CA THR A 223 -15.21 -1.41 -1.08
C THR A 223 -16.26 -1.95 -2.08
N ALA A 224 -16.35 -1.37 -3.28
CA ALA A 224 -17.25 -1.87 -4.32
C ALA A 224 -16.80 -3.24 -4.85
N LEU A 225 -15.53 -3.37 -5.24
CA LEU A 225 -14.95 -4.63 -5.73
C LEU A 225 -15.05 -5.76 -4.69
N ARG A 226 -14.83 -5.45 -3.41
CA ARG A 226 -14.96 -6.42 -2.32
C ARG A 226 -16.39 -6.93 -2.14
N LYS A 227 -17.39 -6.06 -2.33
CA LYS A 227 -18.81 -6.48 -2.29
C LYS A 227 -19.18 -7.34 -3.48
N GLU A 228 -18.70 -7.00 -4.68
CA GLU A 228 -18.91 -7.81 -5.88
C GLU A 228 -18.29 -9.21 -5.72
N GLU A 229 -17.05 -9.30 -5.23
CA GLU A 229 -16.37 -10.57 -4.95
C GLU A 229 -17.10 -11.42 -3.90
N GLU A 230 -17.65 -10.79 -2.84
CA GLU A 230 -18.44 -11.48 -1.81
C GLU A 230 -19.76 -12.02 -2.39
N LEU A 231 -20.45 -11.23 -3.22
CA LEU A 231 -21.68 -11.67 -3.90
C LEU A 231 -21.42 -12.82 -4.87
N GLU A 232 -20.34 -12.77 -5.66
CA GLU A 232 -19.96 -13.86 -6.56
C GLU A 232 -19.72 -15.17 -5.78
N LYS A 233 -18.98 -15.10 -4.66
CA LYS A 233 -18.74 -16.28 -3.80
C LYS A 233 -20.03 -16.81 -3.16
N GLU A 234 -20.96 -15.95 -2.79
CA GLU A 234 -22.27 -16.37 -2.28
C GLU A 234 -23.10 -17.06 -3.36
N MET A 235 -23.09 -16.52 -4.59
CA MET A 235 -23.77 -17.13 -5.73
C MET A 235 -23.16 -18.48 -6.10
N GLU A 236 -21.83 -18.61 -6.11
CA GLU A 236 -21.13 -19.89 -6.33
C GLU A 236 -21.48 -20.92 -5.26
N ARG A 237 -21.48 -20.52 -3.98
CA ARG A 237 -21.90 -21.41 -2.87
C ARG A 237 -23.37 -21.82 -3.00
N ALA A 238 -24.26 -20.90 -3.35
CA ALA A 238 -25.68 -21.18 -3.55
C ALA A 238 -25.92 -22.09 -4.76
N ALA A 239 -25.14 -21.93 -5.84
CA ALA A 239 -25.18 -22.79 -7.01
C ALA A 239 -24.66 -24.20 -6.69
N ALA A 240 -23.55 -24.32 -5.94
CA ALA A 240 -23.01 -25.60 -5.51
C ALA A 240 -23.97 -26.40 -4.62
N VAL A 241 -24.76 -25.73 -3.77
CA VAL A 241 -25.80 -26.37 -2.94
C VAL A 241 -27.03 -26.79 -3.75
N LYS A 242 -27.31 -26.14 -4.89
CA LYS A 242 -28.49 -26.40 -5.73
C LYS A 242 -28.29 -27.51 -6.77
N ILE A 243 -27.09 -28.04 -6.97
CA ILE A 243 -26.86 -29.21 -7.83
C ILE A 243 -27.20 -30.46 -7.00
N PRO A 244 -28.36 -31.13 -7.22
CA PRO A 244 -28.63 -32.37 -6.55
C PRO A 244 -27.72 -33.43 -7.17
N VAL A 245 -26.98 -34.16 -6.35
CA VAL A 245 -26.41 -35.45 -6.75
C VAL A 245 -27.60 -36.34 -7.10
N VAL A 246 -27.96 -36.41 -8.39
CA VAL A 246 -28.90 -37.40 -8.89
C VAL A 246 -28.16 -38.74 -8.81
N SER A 247 -28.32 -39.43 -7.68
CA SER A 247 -28.07 -40.86 -7.62
C SER A 247 -29.14 -41.54 -8.47
N GLU A 248 -28.69 -42.08 -9.60
CA GLU A 248 -29.46 -42.92 -10.50
C GLU A 248 -29.92 -44.16 -9.73
N ASN A 249 -31.23 -44.25 -9.43
CA ASN A 249 -31.86 -45.48 -8.97
C ASN A 249 -33.35 -45.44 -9.35
N ASP A 250 -33.69 -46.09 -10.46
CA ASP A 250 -35.04 -46.56 -10.79
C ASP A 250 -34.90 -47.67 -11.86
N GLY A 251 -35.46 -48.87 -11.73
CA GLY A 251 -36.44 -49.34 -10.77
C GLY A 251 -36.58 -50.87 -10.80
N GLY A 252 -37.22 -51.39 -9.75
CA GLY A 252 -37.63 -52.79 -9.63
C GLY A 252 -39.15 -52.93 -9.60
N ASN A 253 -39.62 -54.04 -10.19
CA ASN A 253 -40.84 -54.85 -9.94
C ASN A 253 -41.46 -55.28 -11.27
N GLY A 254 -41.83 -56.53 -11.55
CA GLY A 254 -41.92 -57.76 -10.78
C GLY A 254 -42.95 -58.66 -11.47
N SER A 255 -42.66 -59.95 -11.67
CA SER A 255 -43.70 -60.97 -11.90
C SER A 255 -43.19 -62.36 -11.53
N PHE A 256 -43.83 -62.93 -10.51
CA PHE A 256 -43.71 -64.31 -10.08
C PHE A 256 -44.76 -65.15 -10.81
N SER A 257 -44.37 -66.26 -11.43
CA SER A 257 -45.28 -67.37 -11.75
C SER A 257 -44.49 -68.68 -11.82
N SER A 258 -44.61 -69.48 -10.77
CA SER A 258 -44.35 -70.91 -10.74
C SER A 258 -45.57 -71.65 -11.27
N ASP A 259 -45.43 -72.58 -12.21
CA ASP A 259 -45.63 -74.02 -11.96
C ASP A 259 -45.37 -74.90 -13.20
N SER A 260 -44.87 -76.10 -12.89
CA SER A 260 -44.75 -77.39 -13.58
C SER A 260 -45.43 -77.67 -14.95
N SER A 261 -44.68 -78.37 -15.86
CA SER A 261 -44.94 -79.79 -16.21
C SER A 261 -44.06 -80.36 -17.37
N VAL A 262 -43.23 -81.36 -17.04
CA VAL A 262 -43.03 -82.67 -17.72
C VAL A 262 -42.61 -82.77 -19.21
N SER A 263 -41.32 -83.10 -19.44
CA SER A 263 -40.68 -84.22 -20.22
C SER A 263 -41.20 -84.72 -21.60
N PRO A 264 -40.44 -85.55 -22.39
CA PRO A 264 -38.98 -85.81 -22.49
C PRO A 264 -38.46 -85.96 -23.97
N SER A 265 -37.20 -86.41 -24.11
CA SER A 265 -36.50 -86.99 -25.30
C SER A 265 -35.94 -85.97 -26.33
N GLU A 266 -34.74 -86.08 -26.92
CA GLU A 266 -33.88 -87.23 -27.21
C GLU A 266 -32.44 -86.77 -27.55
N ALA A 267 -31.47 -87.59 -27.13
CA ALA A 267 -30.14 -87.90 -27.68
C ALA A 267 -29.39 -87.02 -28.74
N SER A 268 -28.07 -87.00 -28.52
CA SER A 268 -26.97 -87.13 -29.50
C SER A 268 -26.06 -85.91 -29.77
N SER A 269 -24.89 -85.97 -29.12
CA SER A 269 -23.54 -85.94 -29.71
C SER A 269 -23.32 -85.34 -31.12
N ARG A 270 -22.44 -84.33 -31.23
CA ARG A 270 -21.08 -84.44 -31.83
C ARG A 270 -20.40 -83.08 -32.04
N ASN A 271 -19.09 -83.11 -31.80
CA ASN A 271 -18.02 -82.22 -32.27
C ASN A 271 -18.25 -81.57 -33.65
N ASN A 272 -17.97 -80.27 -33.75
CA ASN A 272 -16.73 -79.75 -34.33
C ASN A 272 -16.56 -78.27 -33.98
#